data_AF-A0A7Y4UDW2-F1
#
_entry.id   AF-A0A7Y4UDW2-F1
#
_cell.length_a   1.000
_cell.length_b   1.000
_cell.length_c   1.000
_cell.angle_alpha   90.00
_cell.angle_beta   90.00
_cell.angle_gamma   90.00
#
_symmetry.space_group_name_H-M   'P 1'
#
loop_
_entity.id
_entity.type
_entity.pdbx_description
1 polymer ?
#
loop_
_entity_poly.entity_id
_entity_poly.type
_entity_poly.pdbx_seq_one_letter_code
_entity_poly.pdbx_strand_id
1 'polypeptide(L)'
;EFTPSTGKELQSELFIPLRNAYPALKAINDLGEKWGPDLFISEIRTVAADNLWMSTAYKRDCVVIHFTWKPHTEAVMKHIPVVEELLSQYGARPHWGKLFTITPAQLKARYERYNDFQQLLRKYDPQGKFRNEFLDNVMSA
;
A
#
# COMPACT_ATOMS: atom_id res chain seq x y z
N GLU A 1 7.09 -2.11 31.35
CA GLU A 1 6.04 -2.31 30.33
C GLU A 1 6.18 -1.26 29.25
N PHE A 2 6.21 -1.65 27.98
CA PHE A 2 6.11 -0.71 26.87
C PHE A 2 4.65 -0.63 26.45
N THR A 3 3.98 0.45 26.88
CA THR A 3 2.65 0.80 26.41
C THR A 3 2.86 1.80 25.28
N PRO A 4 2.74 1.44 23.99
CA PRO A 4 2.88 2.44 22.94
C PRO A 4 1.76 3.46 23.13
N SER A 5 2.15 4.65 23.62
CA SER A 5 1.34 5.86 23.57
C SER A 5 0.96 6.10 22.12
N THR A 6 -0.32 6.27 21.82
CA THR A 6 -0.87 6.93 20.63
C THR A 6 0.23 7.51 19.71
N GLY A 7 0.82 6.64 18.89
CA GLY A 7 2.06 6.97 18.19
C GLY A 7 1.76 8.07 17.19
N LYS A 8 2.33 9.26 17.40
CA LYS A 8 2.24 10.34 16.41
C LYS A 8 3.17 9.98 15.25
N GLU A 9 2.69 9.08 14.41
CA GLU A 9 3.39 8.58 13.24
C GLU A 9 2.43 8.42 12.08
N LEU A 10 3.00 8.47 10.88
CA LEU A 10 2.29 8.14 9.65
C LEU A 10 2.93 6.89 9.08
N GLN A 11 2.17 6.07 8.35
CA GLN A 11 2.68 4.84 7.80
C GLN A 11 2.28 4.69 6.33
N SER A 12 3.21 4.25 5.50
CA SER A 12 2.94 3.75 4.15
C SER A 12 3.64 2.41 3.97
N GLU A 13 3.08 1.54 3.12
CA GLU A 13 3.63 0.21 2.91
C GLU A 13 3.24 -0.33 1.53
N LEU A 14 4.21 -0.92 0.85
CA LEU A 14 4.06 -1.44 -0.50
C LEU A 14 4.50 -2.91 -0.56
N PHE A 15 3.68 -3.73 -1.20
CA PHE A 15 3.90 -5.15 -1.43
C PHE A 15 4.37 -5.37 -2.87
N ILE A 16 5.59 -5.86 -3.03
CA ILE A 16 6.22 -6.12 -4.32
C ILE A 16 6.38 -7.63 -4.49
N PRO A 17 6.09 -8.22 -5.66
CA PRO A 17 6.42 -9.62 -5.95
C PRO A 17 7.86 -9.95 -5.55
N LEU A 18 8.06 -11.05 -4.82
CA LEU A 18 9.37 -11.41 -4.23
C LEU A 18 10.48 -11.52 -5.28
N ARG A 19 10.14 -11.97 -6.51
CA ARG A 19 11.07 -12.00 -7.66
C ARG A 19 11.67 -10.63 -8.02
N ASN A 20 11.01 -9.54 -7.65
CA ASN A 20 11.43 -8.17 -7.90
C ASN A 20 12.05 -7.52 -6.65
N ALA A 21 12.36 -8.28 -5.59
CA ALA A 21 12.81 -7.70 -4.32
C ALA A 21 14.11 -6.92 -4.45
N TYR A 22 15.15 -7.52 -5.05
CA TYR A 22 16.43 -6.85 -5.24
C TYR A 22 16.32 -5.52 -6.02
N PRO A 23 15.75 -5.47 -7.24
CA PRO A 23 15.67 -4.22 -7.98
C PRO A 23 14.79 -3.17 -7.28
N ALA A 24 13.72 -3.57 -6.58
CA ALA A 24 12.90 -2.65 -5.80
C ALA A 24 13.66 -2.05 -4.61
N LEU A 25 14.34 -2.88 -3.81
CA LEU A 25 15.15 -2.42 -2.67
C LEU A 25 16.32 -1.54 -3.11
N LYS A 26 16.97 -1.90 -4.23
CA LYS A 26 18.03 -1.08 -4.80
C LYS A 26 17.50 0.30 -5.24
N ALA A 27 16.37 0.34 -5.94
CA ALA A 27 15.75 1.59 -6.38
C ALA A 27 15.44 2.51 -5.19
N ILE A 28 14.91 1.96 -4.09
CA ILE A 28 14.69 2.69 -2.84
C ILE A 28 16.02 3.19 -2.27
N ASN A 29 17.03 2.33 -2.14
CA ASN A 29 18.34 2.73 -1.63
C ASN A 29 18.98 3.87 -2.46
N ASP A 30 18.82 3.85 -3.79
CA ASP A 30 19.38 4.86 -4.70
C ASP A 30 18.77 6.26 -4.52
N LEU A 31 17.62 6.40 -3.85
CA LEU A 31 17.05 7.72 -3.50
C LEU A 31 17.87 8.44 -2.41
N GLY A 32 18.75 7.75 -1.69
CA GLY A 32 19.68 8.33 -0.71
C GLY A 32 18.97 8.88 0.53
N GLU A 33 19.46 9.98 1.08
CA GLU A 33 18.97 10.56 2.35
C GLU A 33 17.82 11.58 2.19
N LYS A 34 17.21 11.70 1.00
CA LYS A 34 16.20 12.72 0.67
C LYS A 34 14.98 12.77 1.61
N TRP A 35 14.68 11.63 2.23
CA TRP A 35 13.61 11.38 3.19
C TRP A 35 14.07 11.28 4.65
N GLY A 36 15.37 11.35 4.94
CA GLY A 36 15.93 11.24 6.29
C GLY A 36 15.30 12.18 7.34
N PRO A 37 14.95 13.44 7.00
CA PRO A 37 14.28 14.33 7.94
C PRO A 37 12.87 13.86 8.35
N ASP A 38 12.15 13.15 7.48
CA ASP A 38 10.73 12.79 7.67
C ASP A 38 10.50 11.31 7.97
N LEU A 39 11.51 10.45 7.82
CA LEU A 39 11.43 9.02 8.08
C LEU A 39 11.92 8.71 9.51
N PHE A 40 11.16 7.91 10.27
CA PHE A 40 11.67 7.29 11.49
C PHE A 40 12.45 6.03 11.17
N ILE A 41 11.84 5.10 10.43
CA ILE A 41 12.45 3.82 10.07
C ILE A 41 11.75 3.21 8.85
N SER A 42 12.49 2.40 8.11
CA SER A 42 11.92 1.48 7.12
C SER A 42 12.15 0.03 7.57
N GLU A 43 11.15 -0.80 7.36
CA GLU A 43 11.17 -2.21 7.74
C GLU A 43 10.90 -3.06 6.49
N ILE A 44 11.70 -4.12 6.30
CA ILE A 44 11.57 -5.06 5.19
C ILE A 44 11.08 -6.40 5.73
N ARG A 45 9.98 -6.90 5.18
CA ARG A 45 9.37 -8.18 5.54
C ARG A 45 9.10 -9.02 4.30
N THR A 46 8.82 -10.31 4.50
CA THR A 46 8.31 -11.20 3.45
C THR A 46 6.95 -11.75 3.85
N VAL A 47 6.06 -11.89 2.87
CA VAL A 47 4.70 -12.42 3.06
C VAL A 47 4.45 -13.48 1.98
N ALA A 48 3.99 -14.66 2.39
CA ALA A 48 3.65 -15.74 1.47
C ALA A 48 2.37 -15.40 0.67
N ALA A 49 2.23 -16.00 -0.50
CA ALA A 49 1.04 -15.88 -1.33
C ALA A 49 -0.22 -16.34 -0.59
N ASP A 50 -1.34 -15.66 -0.85
CA ASP A 50 -2.66 -16.11 -0.40
C ASP A 50 -3.69 -16.16 -1.55
N ASN A 51 -4.94 -16.51 -1.19
CA ASN A 51 -6.06 -16.62 -2.13
C ASN A 51 -7.17 -15.59 -1.88
N LEU A 52 -6.94 -14.58 -1.05
CA LEU A 52 -7.92 -13.55 -0.72
C LEU A 52 -7.91 -12.48 -1.82
N TRP A 53 -9.03 -12.29 -2.51
CA TRP A 53 -9.11 -11.49 -3.75
C TRP A 53 -8.52 -10.08 -3.65
N MET A 54 -8.70 -9.43 -2.51
CA MET A 54 -8.23 -8.07 -2.25
C MET A 54 -6.96 -8.02 -1.39
N SER A 55 -6.30 -9.16 -1.12
CA SER A 55 -5.01 -9.16 -0.44
C SER A 55 -3.91 -8.60 -1.35
N THR A 56 -3.03 -7.80 -0.76
CA THR A 56 -1.82 -7.30 -1.42
C THR A 56 -0.88 -8.44 -1.87
N ALA A 57 -0.98 -9.61 -1.22
CA ALA A 57 -0.23 -10.84 -1.52
C ALA A 57 -1.04 -11.89 -2.34
N TYR A 58 -2.17 -11.50 -2.95
CA TYR A 58 -2.98 -12.42 -3.76
C TYR A 58 -2.13 -13.12 -4.84
N LYS A 59 -2.04 -14.45 -4.74
CA LYS A 59 -1.36 -15.38 -5.67
C LYS A 59 0.13 -15.10 -5.90
N ARG A 60 0.80 -14.39 -5.00
CA ARG A 60 2.22 -14.06 -5.15
C ARG A 60 2.90 -13.88 -3.80
N ASP A 61 4.06 -14.50 -3.64
CA ASP A 61 4.96 -14.16 -2.53
C ASP A 61 5.44 -12.73 -2.71
N CYS A 62 5.54 -11.99 -1.61
CA CYS A 62 5.91 -10.59 -1.61
C CYS A 62 7.09 -10.30 -0.70
N VAL A 63 7.95 -9.37 -1.14
CA VAL A 63 8.67 -8.50 -0.21
C VAL A 63 7.79 -7.30 0.10
N VAL A 64 7.82 -6.87 1.35
CA VAL A 64 7.07 -5.72 1.86
C VAL A 64 8.08 -4.66 2.25
N ILE A 65 7.90 -3.45 1.72
CA ILE A 65 8.69 -2.27 2.10
C ILE A 65 7.75 -1.36 2.90
N HIS A 66 7.97 -1.30 4.20
CA HIS A 66 7.21 -0.46 5.14
C HIS A 66 8.01 0.79 5.49
N PHE A 67 7.30 1.90 5.68
CA PHE A 67 7.85 3.16 6.14
C PHE A 67 7.04 3.68 7.32
N THR A 68 7.71 3.92 8.44
CA THR A 68 7.16 4.71 9.54
C THR A 68 7.73 6.12 9.44
N TRP A 69 6.85 7.09 9.22
CA TRP A 69 7.18 8.50 9.03
C TRP A 69 6.89 9.31 10.30
N LYS A 70 7.60 10.42 10.44
CA LYS A 70 7.29 11.48 11.40
C LYS A 70 5.92 12.10 11.07
N PRO A 71 5.25 12.75 12.04
CA PRO A 71 3.92 13.32 11.85
C PRO A 71 3.95 14.65 11.07
N HIS A 72 4.72 14.71 9.98
CA HIS A 72 4.86 15.84 9.06
C HIS A 72 4.00 15.59 7.82
N THR A 73 2.68 15.59 7.98
CA THR A 73 1.73 15.16 6.93
C THR A 73 2.01 15.78 5.56
N GLU A 74 2.23 17.09 5.48
CA GLU A 74 2.48 17.77 4.20
C GLU A 74 3.77 17.32 3.51
N ALA A 75 4.82 17.03 4.27
CA ALA A 75 6.08 16.53 3.72
C ALA A 75 5.95 15.06 3.31
N VAL A 76 5.33 14.23 4.17
CA VAL A 76 5.09 12.81 3.91
C VAL A 76 4.23 12.59 2.67
N MET A 77 3.17 13.39 2.48
CA MET A 77 2.31 13.30 1.30
C MET A 77 3.01 13.72 -0.01
N LYS A 78 4.18 14.38 0.05
CA LYS A 78 5.04 14.64 -1.12
C LYS A 78 5.98 13.47 -1.41
N HIS A 79 6.38 12.71 -0.39
CA HIS A 79 7.25 11.53 -0.54
C HIS A 79 6.49 10.33 -1.11
N ILE A 80 5.28 10.06 -0.63
CA ILE A 80 4.50 8.86 -1.01
C ILE A 80 4.37 8.67 -2.53
N PRO A 81 3.95 9.67 -3.33
CA PRO A 81 3.83 9.50 -4.78
C PRO A 81 5.15 9.14 -5.46
N VAL A 82 6.29 9.67 -4.96
CA VAL A 82 7.63 9.38 -5.51
C VAL A 82 7.96 7.90 -5.34
N VAL A 83 7.67 7.35 -4.15
CA VAL A 83 7.90 5.93 -3.84
C VAL A 83 6.97 5.04 -4.66
N GLU A 84 5.70 5.42 -4.75
CA GLU A 84 4.71 4.66 -5.50
C GLU A 84 5.03 4.59 -6.99
N GLU A 85 5.47 5.71 -7.57
CA GLU A 85 5.88 5.78 -8.98
C GLU A 85 7.13 4.93 -9.22
N LEU A 86 8.16 5.11 -8.38
CA LEU A 86 9.41 4.36 -8.48
C LEU A 86 9.17 2.84 -8.43
N LEU A 87 8.28 2.39 -7.54
CA LEU A 87 7.98 0.98 -7.32
C LEU A 87 6.86 0.43 -8.23
N SER A 88 6.17 1.29 -8.98
CA SER A 88 5.06 0.91 -9.87
C SER A 88 5.49 -0.16 -10.88
N GLN A 89 6.65 0.03 -11.50
CA GLN A 89 7.24 -0.89 -12.49
C GLN A 89 7.54 -2.29 -11.94
N TYR A 90 7.67 -2.42 -10.60
CA TYR A 90 7.91 -3.71 -9.96
C TYR A 90 6.62 -4.41 -9.55
N GLY A 91 5.44 -3.85 -9.86
CA GLY A 91 4.14 -4.44 -9.55
C GLY A 91 3.70 -4.23 -8.09
N ALA A 92 4.10 -3.11 -7.49
CA ALA A 92 3.77 -2.77 -6.11
C ALA A 92 2.25 -2.66 -5.88
N ARG A 93 1.75 -3.12 -4.73
CA ARG A 93 0.38 -2.88 -4.25
C ARG A 93 0.43 -2.17 -2.88
N PRO A 94 -0.37 -1.11 -2.66
CA PRO A 94 -0.39 -0.40 -1.39
C PRO A 94 -1.14 -1.21 -0.34
N HIS A 95 -0.69 -1.12 0.92
CA HIS A 95 -1.43 -1.66 2.05
C HIS A 95 -2.71 -0.83 2.30
N TRP A 96 -3.88 -1.49 2.30
CA TRP A 96 -5.19 -0.84 2.40
C TRP A 96 -5.39 0.02 3.66
N GLY A 97 -4.75 -0.35 4.76
CA GLY A 97 -4.85 0.36 6.05
C GLY A 97 -3.78 1.43 6.28
N LYS A 98 -3.00 1.82 5.27
CA LYS A 98 -1.89 2.79 5.38
C LYS A 98 -2.04 3.90 4.34
N LEU A 99 -1.21 4.93 4.42
CA LEU A 99 -1.22 6.02 3.46
C LEU A 99 -0.74 5.54 2.08
N PHE A 100 -1.49 5.93 1.05
CA PHE A 100 -1.14 5.75 -0.36
C PHE A 100 -1.83 6.83 -1.20
N THR A 101 -1.30 7.13 -2.39
CA THR A 101 -1.85 8.09 -3.35
C THR A 101 -2.24 7.47 -4.70
N ILE A 102 -2.10 6.16 -4.83
CA ILE A 102 -2.48 5.39 -6.02
C ILE A 102 -3.96 5.60 -6.35
N THR A 103 -4.23 5.93 -7.61
CA THR A 103 -5.58 6.22 -8.10
C THR A 103 -6.48 4.97 -8.13
N PRO A 104 -7.81 5.13 -8.06
CA PRO A 104 -8.74 4.00 -8.20
C PRO A 104 -8.54 3.19 -9.49
N ALA A 105 -8.23 3.86 -10.61
CA ALA A 105 -7.95 3.20 -11.89
C ALA A 105 -6.70 2.31 -11.82
N GLN A 106 -5.63 2.79 -11.19
CA GLN A 106 -4.42 2.00 -10.97
C GLN A 106 -4.66 0.85 -9.99
N LEU A 107 -5.45 1.05 -8.92
CA LEU A 107 -5.85 -0.03 -8.02
C LEU A 107 -6.61 -1.13 -8.76
N LYS A 108 -7.63 -0.76 -9.53
CA LYS A 108 -8.41 -1.69 -10.36
C LYS A 108 -7.52 -2.52 -11.28
N ALA A 109 -6.53 -1.90 -11.93
CA ALA A 109 -5.58 -2.60 -12.80
C ALA A 109 -4.62 -3.55 -12.04
N ARG A 110 -4.36 -3.31 -10.76
CA ARG A 110 -3.42 -4.10 -9.94
C ARG A 110 -4.03 -5.35 -9.30
N TYR A 111 -5.36 -5.45 -9.22
CA TYR A 111 -6.09 -6.54 -8.57
C TYR A 111 -6.94 -7.33 -9.58
N GLU A 112 -6.48 -8.54 -9.93
CA GLU A 112 -7.14 -9.41 -10.92
C GLU A 112 -8.62 -9.68 -10.60
N ARG A 113 -8.95 -9.88 -9.32
CA ARG A 113 -10.30 -10.20 -8.85
C ARG A 113 -11.11 -8.97 -8.44
N TYR A 114 -10.67 -7.76 -8.80
CA TYR A 114 -11.34 -6.51 -8.42
C TYR A 114 -12.81 -6.47 -8.89
N ASN A 115 -13.07 -6.78 -10.16
CA ASN A 115 -14.43 -6.78 -10.71
C ASN A 115 -15.33 -7.84 -10.04
N ASP A 116 -14.76 -8.97 -9.64
CA ASP A 116 -15.50 -10.02 -8.93
C ASP A 116 -15.82 -9.59 -7.50
N PHE A 117 -14.88 -8.90 -6.84
CA PHE A 117 -15.13 -8.30 -5.54
C PHE A 117 -16.23 -7.23 -5.61
N GLN A 118 -16.24 -6.37 -6.64
CA GLN A 118 -17.33 -5.41 -6.83
C GLN A 118 -18.69 -6.08 -7.04
N GLN A 119 -18.75 -7.20 -7.78
CA GLN A 119 -19.98 -7.99 -7.92
C GLN A 119 -20.41 -8.61 -6.58
N LEU A 120 -19.46 -9.09 -5.78
CA LEU A 120 -19.71 -9.62 -4.44
C LEU A 120 -20.32 -8.56 -3.53
N LEU A 121 -19.76 -7.34 -3.53
CA LEU A 121 -20.30 -6.21 -2.77
C LEU A 121 -21.74 -5.90 -3.18
N ARG A 122 -22.04 -5.81 -4.49
CA ARG A 122 -23.41 -5.58 -4.98
C ARG A 122 -24.39 -6.69 -4.59
N LYS A 123 -23.93 -7.94 -4.50
CA LYS A 123 -24.76 -9.08 -4.12
C LYS A 123 -25.13 -9.05 -2.63
N TYR A 124 -24.17 -8.76 -1.76
CA TYR A 124 -24.34 -8.88 -0.31
C TYR A 124 -24.68 -7.56 0.39
N ASP A 125 -24.36 -6.43 -0.23
CA ASP A 125 -24.67 -5.08 0.26
C ASP A 125 -25.20 -4.19 -0.88
N PRO A 126 -26.37 -4.52 -1.47
CA PRO A 126 -26.91 -3.79 -2.62
C PRO A 126 -27.23 -2.32 -2.34
N GLN A 127 -27.45 -1.96 -1.06
CA GLN A 127 -27.72 -0.60 -0.62
C GLN A 127 -26.45 0.14 -0.14
N GLY A 128 -25.30 -0.53 -0.12
CA GLY A 128 -24.03 0.08 0.28
C GLY A 128 -23.96 0.48 1.75
N LYS A 129 -24.67 -0.21 2.65
CA LYS A 129 -24.71 0.11 4.09
C LYS A 129 -23.33 0.12 4.75
N PHE A 130 -22.39 -0.69 4.26
CA PHE A 130 -21.04 -0.80 4.80
C PHE A 130 -20.00 0.01 4.02
N ARG A 131 -20.42 0.83 3.05
CA ARG A 131 -19.54 1.69 2.27
C ARG A 131 -19.30 3.01 2.99
N ASN A 132 -18.13 3.58 2.77
CA ASN A 132 -17.75 4.91 3.19
C ASN A 132 -17.05 5.63 2.03
N GLU A 133 -16.69 6.90 2.22
CA GLU A 133 -16.05 7.72 1.19
C GLU A 133 -14.79 7.06 0.60
N PHE A 134 -13.98 6.41 1.44
CA PHE A 134 -12.80 5.69 0.99
C PHE A 134 -13.16 4.54 0.04
N LEU A 135 -14.10 3.67 0.43
CA LEU A 135 -14.58 2.57 -0.40
C LEU A 135 -15.29 3.07 -1.66
N ASP A 136 -16.00 4.19 -1.59
CA ASP A 136 -16.65 4.78 -2.77
C ASP A 136 -15.63 5.32 -3.76
N ASN A 137 -14.54 5.92 -3.28
CA ASN A 137 -13.45 6.37 -4.12
C ASN A 137 -12.72 5.16 -4.76
N VAL A 138 -12.23 4.22 -3.96
CA VAL A 138 -11.35 3.14 -4.43
C VAL A 138 -12.08 1.92 -5.00
N MET A 139 -13.39 1.79 -4.80
CA MET A 139 -14.25 0.70 -5.29
C MET A 139 -15.44 1.22 -6.12
N SER A 140 -15.35 2.44 -6.67
CA SER A 140 -16.38 3.04 -7.51
C SER A 140 -16.74 2.09 -8.67
N ALA A 141 -18.04 1.80 -8.75
CA ALA A 141 -18.64 0.94 -9.77
C ALA A 141 -18.65 1.64 -11.13
#